data_AF-A0A5D6XKR6-F1
#
_entry.id   AF-A0A5D6XKR6-F1
#
_cell.length_a   1.000
_cell.length_b   1.000
_cell.length_c   1.000
_cell.angle_alpha   90.00
_cell.angle_beta   90.00
_cell.angle_gamma   90.00
#
_symmetry.space_group_name_H-M   'P 1'
#
loop_
_entity.id
_entity.type
_entity.pdbx_description
1 polymer ?
#
loop_
_entity_poly.entity_id
_entity_poly.type
_entity_poly.pdbx_seq_one_letter_code
_entity_poly.pdbx_strand_id
1 'polypeptide(L)'
;MARKPATARKSKSAAADAGAPRPRKGGASPPSSAASRFATKLLPVLVVAFVAYVAVNRLYLRPSRSALGSYVTRTDVASRRRVDVPCYVQKKSAKGFVEGCHKVGAACGRAVRDGFVTPEEVAQLREIAEIGMANRSRLGGPTIMDVNTGFVKDGDGLVNIYQKDRSSPPVPRFTAEQFALYRSVIERIRLALVEEFQLEFLYFTAPTFITRLVGNASWSPTEIHDEYWHPHVDKDNTQHYDYSGLVYLSDYGVEFTGGLFAFLDKGREQVVEPARGRLMMFTAGKENLHQVRQVATGERFVMSMWFSCDARKQFRNFLDGKMHQHFKRDE
;
A
#
# COMPACT_ATOMS: atom_id res chain seq x y z
N MET A 1 -26.17 -43.71 -44.75
CA MET A 1 -27.63 -43.60 -44.94
C MET A 1 -27.98 -42.12 -44.93
N ALA A 2 -28.13 -41.50 -46.11
CA ALA A 2 -29.43 -41.20 -46.74
C ALA A 2 -30.25 -40.19 -45.91
N ARG A 3 -30.80 -39.07 -46.41
CA ARG A 3 -30.92 -38.46 -47.74
C ARG A 3 -31.58 -37.08 -47.50
N LYS A 4 -31.16 -36.02 -48.21
CA LYS A 4 -32.03 -34.87 -48.60
C LYS A 4 -33.22 -35.43 -49.43
N PRO A 5 -34.42 -34.79 -49.50
CA PRO A 5 -34.67 -33.51 -50.21
C PRO A 5 -35.70 -32.60 -49.49
N ALA A 6 -35.83 -31.28 -49.69
CA ALA A 6 -35.90 -30.41 -50.87
C ALA A 6 -37.26 -30.38 -51.61
N THR A 7 -37.63 -29.15 -52.00
CA THR A 7 -38.53 -28.71 -53.09
C THR A 7 -40.01 -28.52 -52.75
N ALA A 8 -40.51 -27.28 -52.87
CA ALA A 8 -41.20 -26.68 -54.03
C ALA A 8 -42.67 -26.41 -53.62
N ARG A 9 -43.43 -25.44 -54.11
CA ARG A 9 -43.46 -24.66 -55.37
C ARG A 9 -44.51 -23.55 -55.17
N LYS A 10 -44.37 -22.45 -55.94
CA LYS A 10 -45.39 -21.74 -56.78
C LYS A 10 -46.85 -21.64 -56.25
N SER A 11 -47.67 -20.61 -56.48
CA SER A 11 -47.63 -19.38 -57.29
C SER A 11 -49.04 -18.78 -57.28
N LYS A 12 -49.13 -17.45 -57.45
CA LYS A 12 -50.10 -16.69 -58.29
C LYS A 12 -51.62 -16.90 -58.16
N SER A 13 -52.30 -15.76 -58.02
CA SER A 13 -53.53 -15.34 -58.74
C SER A 13 -53.62 -13.81 -58.59
N ALA A 14 -53.48 -12.94 -59.62
CA ALA A 14 -54.43 -12.61 -60.72
C ALA A 14 -55.80 -12.15 -60.17
N ALA A 15 -56.43 -11.03 -60.54
CA ALA A 15 -56.58 -10.27 -61.80
C ALA A 15 -56.94 -8.78 -61.44
N ALA A 16 -56.56 -7.71 -62.14
CA ALA A 16 -56.85 -7.21 -63.50
C ALA A 16 -58.30 -6.67 -63.71
N ASP A 17 -58.44 -5.34 -63.88
CA ASP A 17 -59.29 -4.62 -64.86
C ASP A 17 -59.05 -3.09 -64.69
N ALA A 18 -58.46 -2.33 -65.62
CA ALA A 18 -58.86 -1.86 -66.96
C ALA A 18 -59.87 -0.68 -66.97
N GLY A 19 -59.45 0.47 -67.53
CA GLY A 19 -60.32 1.61 -67.89
C GLY A 19 -59.62 2.99 -67.91
N ALA A 20 -59.36 3.54 -69.10
CA ALA A 20 -58.87 4.91 -69.37
C ALA A 20 -60.00 5.76 -70.04
N PRO A 21 -59.87 7.07 -70.44
CA PRO A 21 -58.88 8.14 -70.18
C PRO A 21 -59.45 9.58 -69.84
N ARG A 22 -58.59 10.47 -69.24
CA ARG A 22 -58.44 11.97 -69.27
C ARG A 22 -59.67 12.95 -69.31
N PRO A 23 -59.65 14.12 -68.60
CA PRO A 23 -58.79 15.28 -68.98
C PRO A 23 -58.21 16.16 -67.84
N ARG A 24 -57.27 17.05 -68.21
CA ARG A 24 -56.58 18.05 -67.37
C ARG A 24 -57.50 19.13 -66.80
N LYS A 25 -57.23 19.56 -65.55
CA LYS A 25 -57.34 20.93 -64.95
C LYS A 25 -56.65 20.80 -63.56
N GLY A 26 -55.57 21.49 -63.21
CA GLY A 26 -55.46 22.93 -62.96
C GLY A 26 -55.53 23.19 -61.46
N GLY A 27 -54.41 23.61 -60.83
CA GLY A 27 -54.44 24.39 -59.57
C GLY A 27 -53.89 23.77 -58.29
N ALA A 28 -52.99 24.54 -57.67
CA ALA A 28 -52.63 24.63 -56.24
C ALA A 28 -51.70 23.58 -55.60
N SER A 29 -50.44 24.00 -55.42
CA SER A 29 -49.51 23.48 -54.40
C SER A 29 -50.04 23.72 -52.98
N PRO A 30 -49.87 22.80 -52.01
CA PRO A 30 -50.25 23.05 -50.63
C PRO A 30 -49.25 24.01 -49.95
N PRO A 31 -49.68 24.81 -48.96
CA PRO A 31 -48.82 25.80 -48.33
C PRO A 31 -47.76 25.10 -47.48
N SER A 32 -46.50 25.53 -47.63
CA SER A 32 -45.42 25.17 -46.70
C SER A 32 -45.82 25.64 -45.29
N SER A 33 -46.12 24.71 -44.39
CA SER A 33 -46.46 25.07 -43.01
C SER A 33 -45.25 25.73 -42.33
N ALA A 34 -45.50 26.88 -41.69
CA ALA A 34 -44.49 27.65 -40.97
C ALA A 34 -43.76 26.85 -39.88
N ALA A 35 -44.30 25.70 -39.48
CA ALA A 35 -43.69 24.74 -38.54
C ALA A 35 -42.33 24.20 -39.01
N SER A 36 -42.11 24.02 -40.32
CA SER A 36 -40.86 23.49 -40.87
C SER A 36 -39.69 24.49 -40.78
N ARG A 37 -39.97 25.80 -40.86
CA ARG A 37 -38.95 26.86 -40.79
C ARG A 37 -38.54 27.22 -39.36
N PHE A 38 -39.43 26.99 -38.38
CA PHE A 38 -39.09 27.19 -36.97
C PHE A 38 -38.28 26.02 -36.41
N ALA A 39 -38.64 24.78 -36.76
CA ALA A 39 -37.91 23.58 -36.32
C ALA A 39 -36.45 23.55 -36.82
N THR A 40 -36.19 24.02 -38.04
CA THR A 40 -34.84 24.06 -38.63
C THR A 40 -33.94 25.14 -38.02
N LYS A 41 -34.51 26.20 -37.44
CA LYS A 41 -33.73 27.26 -36.75
C LYS A 41 -33.48 26.98 -35.27
N LEU A 42 -34.34 26.21 -34.59
CA LEU A 42 -34.17 25.82 -33.19
C LEU A 42 -33.22 24.64 -32.99
N LEU A 43 -33.15 23.72 -33.95
CA LEU A 43 -32.28 22.54 -33.87
C LEU A 43 -30.79 22.89 -33.64
N PRO A 44 -30.16 23.83 -34.39
CA PRO A 44 -28.75 24.17 -34.14
C PRO A 44 -28.54 24.81 -32.76
N VAL A 45 -29.51 25.60 -32.27
CA VAL A 45 -29.44 26.23 -30.94
C VAL A 45 -29.51 25.18 -29.83
N LEU A 46 -30.41 24.20 -29.97
CA LEU A 46 -30.53 23.10 -29.02
C LEU A 46 -29.30 22.19 -29.03
N VAL A 47 -28.71 21.94 -30.20
CA VAL A 47 -27.46 21.17 -30.31
C VAL A 47 -26.30 21.92 -29.65
N VAL A 48 -26.16 23.23 -29.89
CA VAL A 48 -25.13 24.04 -29.23
C VAL A 48 -25.34 24.09 -27.71
N ALA A 49 -26.58 24.25 -27.24
CA ALA A 49 -26.91 24.23 -25.82
C ALA A 49 -26.62 22.86 -25.19
N PHE A 50 -26.91 21.76 -25.88
CA PHE A 50 -26.60 20.41 -25.42
C PHE A 50 -25.09 20.14 -25.41
N VAL A 51 -24.35 20.56 -26.43
CA VAL A 51 -22.89 20.45 -26.47
C VAL A 51 -22.25 21.30 -25.38
N ALA A 52 -22.74 22.51 -25.14
CA ALA A 52 -22.30 23.37 -24.04
C ALA A 52 -22.63 22.74 -22.68
N TYR A 53 -23.83 22.18 -22.51
CA TYR A 53 -24.23 21.47 -21.29
C TYR A 53 -23.35 20.24 -21.04
N VAL A 54 -23.08 19.44 -22.07
CA VAL A 54 -22.18 18.27 -21.98
C VAL A 54 -20.74 18.70 -21.73
N ALA A 55 -20.27 19.79 -22.34
CA ALA A 55 -18.93 20.33 -22.12
C ALA A 55 -18.79 20.89 -20.69
N VAL A 56 -19.78 21.65 -20.20
CA VAL A 56 -19.85 22.15 -18.83
C VAL A 56 -19.95 20.98 -17.85
N ASN A 57 -20.79 19.98 -18.07
CA ASN A 57 -20.81 18.78 -17.22
C ASN A 57 -19.49 18.00 -17.28
N ARG A 58 -18.82 17.91 -18.43
CA ARG A 58 -17.51 17.24 -18.52
C ARG A 58 -16.37 18.06 -17.94
N LEU A 59 -16.49 19.38 -17.85
CA LEU A 59 -15.47 20.28 -17.30
C LEU A 59 -15.69 20.55 -15.80
N TYR A 60 -16.93 20.74 -15.36
CA TYR A 60 -17.33 21.10 -14.00
C TYR A 60 -17.84 19.91 -13.17
N LEU A 61 -18.51 18.92 -13.78
CA LEU A 61 -18.91 17.67 -13.12
C LEU A 61 -18.04 16.49 -13.51
N ARG A 62 -16.84 16.72 -14.06
CA ARG A 62 -15.81 15.67 -14.03
C ARG A 62 -15.58 15.39 -12.55
N PRO A 63 -15.89 14.18 -12.05
CA PRO A 63 -15.43 13.83 -10.72
C PRO A 63 -13.92 13.98 -10.81
N SER A 64 -13.39 14.90 -10.01
CA SER A 64 -11.96 14.98 -9.80
C SER A 64 -11.56 13.57 -9.37
N ARG A 65 -10.91 12.81 -10.27
CA ARG A 65 -10.31 11.51 -9.94
C ARG A 65 -9.29 11.65 -8.79
N SER A 66 -9.00 12.87 -8.38
CA SER A 66 -8.13 13.27 -7.29
C SER A 66 -8.77 13.23 -5.90
N ALA A 67 -10.06 12.87 -5.76
CA ALA A 67 -10.77 12.83 -4.47
C ALA A 67 -10.94 11.43 -3.85
N LEU A 68 -10.51 10.35 -4.52
CA LEU A 68 -10.38 9.04 -3.88
C LEU A 68 -8.94 8.93 -3.36
N GLY A 69 -8.78 8.65 -2.06
CA GLY A 69 -7.47 8.33 -1.49
C GLY A 69 -6.72 7.30 -2.34
N SER A 70 -5.41 7.47 -2.50
CA SER A 70 -4.61 6.52 -3.28
C SER A 70 -4.64 5.16 -2.57
N TYR A 71 -5.27 4.16 -3.18
CA TYR A 71 -5.40 2.82 -2.61
C TYR A 71 -4.52 1.86 -3.39
N VAL A 72 -3.62 1.15 -2.71
CA VAL A 72 -2.74 0.15 -3.30
C VAL A 72 -3.20 -1.22 -2.83
N THR A 73 -3.86 -1.98 -3.70
CA THR A 73 -4.34 -3.32 -3.36
C THR A 73 -3.19 -4.33 -3.31
N ARG A 74 -3.42 -5.48 -2.69
CA ARG A 74 -2.52 -6.63 -2.69
C ARG A 74 -2.33 -7.18 -4.11
N THR A 75 -3.37 -7.10 -4.93
CA THR A 75 -3.36 -7.58 -6.33
C THR A 75 -2.71 -6.60 -7.30
N ASP A 76 -2.53 -5.33 -6.91
CA ASP A 76 -1.77 -4.36 -7.70
C ASP A 76 -0.27 -4.64 -7.56
N VAL A 77 0.21 -5.68 -8.25
CA VAL A 77 1.63 -6.03 -8.27
C VAL A 77 2.39 -4.92 -8.97
N ALA A 78 3.09 -4.10 -8.20
CA ALA A 78 3.89 -2.99 -8.68
C ALA A 78 5.37 -3.32 -8.54
N SER A 79 6.09 -3.35 -9.67
CA SER A 79 7.56 -3.40 -9.65
C SER A 79 8.13 -2.21 -8.85
N ARG A 80 7.50 -1.04 -8.98
CA ARG A 80 7.73 0.14 -8.14
C ARG A 80 6.56 1.11 -8.25
N ARG A 81 6.05 1.61 -7.11
CA ARG A 81 5.09 2.72 -7.04
C ARG A 81 5.58 3.74 -6.01
N ARG A 82 5.89 4.95 -6.45
CA ARG A 82 6.33 6.06 -5.58
C ARG A 82 5.34 7.21 -5.57
N VAL A 83 5.20 7.82 -4.41
CA VAL A 83 4.51 9.10 -4.20
C VAL A 83 5.50 10.03 -3.51
N ASP A 84 5.82 11.14 -4.17
CA ASP A 84 6.61 12.21 -3.56
C ASP A 84 5.73 13.04 -2.62
N VAL A 85 6.30 13.40 -1.47
CA VAL A 85 5.66 14.28 -0.49
C VAL A 85 6.62 15.39 -0.10
N PRO A 86 6.14 16.62 0.17
CA PRO A 86 7.00 17.67 0.68
C PRO A 86 7.62 17.24 2.02
N CYS A 87 8.94 17.28 2.11
CA CYS A 87 9.66 17.02 3.35
C CYS A 87 9.17 17.94 4.46
N TYR A 88 9.08 17.46 5.70
CA TYR A 88 8.82 18.34 6.83
C TYR A 88 9.96 19.35 7.05
N VAL A 89 11.21 18.88 6.91
CA VAL A 89 12.40 19.74 6.98
C VAL A 89 12.52 20.56 5.70
N GLN A 90 12.41 21.88 5.82
CA GLN A 90 12.39 22.80 4.67
C GLN A 90 13.77 23.34 4.27
N LYS A 91 14.75 23.32 5.18
CA LYS A 91 16.04 23.99 5.00
C LYS A 91 17.19 23.10 5.44
N LYS A 92 18.27 23.09 4.65
CA LYS A 92 19.53 22.41 5.00
C LYS A 92 20.18 22.96 6.28
N SER A 93 19.86 24.20 6.68
CA SER A 93 20.34 24.81 7.92
C SER A 93 19.62 24.31 9.18
N ALA A 94 18.67 23.38 9.06
CA ALA A 94 17.99 22.80 10.21
C ALA A 94 18.98 22.05 11.11
N LYS A 95 18.78 22.15 12.43
CA LYS A 95 19.63 21.44 13.41
C LYS A 95 19.55 19.92 13.16
N GLY A 96 20.73 19.28 13.07
CA GLY A 96 20.82 17.84 12.82
C GLY A 96 20.62 17.42 11.37
N PHE A 97 20.50 18.37 10.44
CA PHE A 97 20.53 18.06 9.02
C PHE A 97 21.89 17.45 8.64
N VAL A 98 21.86 16.47 7.75
CA VAL A 98 23.03 15.71 7.29
C VAL A 98 22.97 15.69 5.76
N GLU A 99 23.91 16.39 5.12
CA GLU A 99 24.02 16.41 3.67
C GLU A 99 24.34 15.01 3.11
N GLY A 100 23.87 14.73 1.89
CA GLY A 100 23.96 13.39 1.29
C GLY A 100 22.91 12.38 1.77
N CYS A 101 22.28 12.61 2.94
CA CYS A 101 21.26 11.70 3.49
C CYS A 101 19.89 12.35 3.70
N HIS A 102 19.78 13.46 4.44
CA HIS A 102 18.49 14.11 4.66
C HIS A 102 17.97 14.80 3.39
N LYS A 103 16.65 14.77 3.20
CA LYS A 103 15.96 15.43 2.07
C LYS A 103 15.27 16.72 2.52
N VAL A 104 15.06 17.63 1.54
CA VAL A 104 14.33 18.90 1.70
C VAL A 104 13.45 19.13 0.47
N GLY A 105 12.52 20.08 0.56
CA GLY A 105 11.63 20.43 -0.55
C GLY A 105 10.71 19.26 -0.91
N ALA A 106 10.66 18.87 -2.18
CA ALA A 106 9.79 17.80 -2.68
C ALA A 106 10.49 16.43 -2.80
N ALA A 107 11.68 16.24 -2.23
CA ALA A 107 12.47 15.02 -2.40
C ALA A 107 12.14 13.90 -1.39
N CYS A 108 11.28 14.17 -0.41
CA CYS A 108 10.75 13.15 0.48
C CYS A 108 9.65 12.36 -0.22
N GLY A 109 9.28 11.22 0.36
CA GLY A 109 8.38 10.34 -0.35
C GLY A 109 8.10 9.06 0.39
N ARG A 110 7.26 8.27 -0.27
CA ARG A 110 6.92 6.90 0.10
C ARG A 110 6.81 6.05 -1.16
N ALA A 111 7.26 4.80 -1.07
CA ALA A 111 7.32 3.90 -2.20
C ALA A 111 6.95 2.47 -1.78
N VAL A 112 6.42 1.71 -2.74
CA VAL A 112 6.09 0.29 -2.61
C VAL A 112 6.77 -0.49 -3.73
N ARG A 113 7.35 -1.64 -3.40
CA ARG A 113 7.91 -2.62 -4.34
C ARG A 113 7.40 -4.01 -3.98
N ASP A 114 6.77 -4.69 -4.91
CA ASP A 114 6.30 -6.07 -4.75
C ASP A 114 7.38 -7.09 -5.12
N GLY A 115 7.31 -8.29 -4.53
CA GLY A 115 8.27 -9.36 -4.77
C GLY A 115 9.69 -9.02 -4.30
N PHE A 116 9.82 -8.14 -3.30
CA PHE A 116 11.11 -7.71 -2.77
C PHE A 116 11.86 -8.83 -2.03
N VAL A 117 11.12 -9.65 -1.27
CA VAL A 117 11.59 -10.95 -0.77
C VAL A 117 10.75 -12.06 -1.40
N THR A 118 11.37 -13.21 -1.66
CA THR A 118 10.68 -14.32 -2.34
C THR A 118 9.69 -15.01 -1.40
N PRO A 119 8.72 -15.79 -1.93
CA PRO A 119 7.82 -16.59 -1.10
C PRO A 119 8.54 -17.53 -0.12
N GLU A 120 9.68 -18.10 -0.54
CA GLU A 120 10.52 -18.96 0.29
C GLU A 120 11.18 -18.17 1.42
N GLU A 121 11.71 -16.98 1.13
CA GLU A 121 12.26 -16.09 2.15
C GLU A 121 11.18 -15.61 3.12
N VAL A 122 9.95 -15.33 2.65
CA VAL A 122 8.81 -15.02 3.53
C VAL A 122 8.55 -16.18 4.49
N ALA A 123 8.51 -17.41 3.99
CA ALA A 123 8.28 -18.59 4.82
C ALA A 123 9.37 -18.74 5.90
N GLN A 124 10.64 -18.55 5.55
CA GLN A 124 11.76 -18.61 6.51
C GLN A 124 11.73 -17.45 7.53
N LEU A 125 11.39 -16.23 7.11
CA LEU A 125 11.21 -15.09 8.02
C LEU A 125 10.03 -15.31 8.99
N ARG A 126 8.95 -15.93 8.52
CA ARG A 126 7.84 -16.34 9.39
C ARG A 126 8.26 -17.43 10.36
N GLU A 127 9.05 -18.41 9.93
CA GLU A 127 9.58 -19.43 10.83
C GLU A 127 10.42 -18.82 11.96
N ILE A 128 11.27 -17.84 11.65
CA ILE A 128 12.00 -17.05 12.66
C ILE A 128 11.02 -16.38 13.63
N ALA A 129 9.94 -15.76 13.12
CA ALA A 129 8.91 -15.16 13.94
C ALA A 129 8.27 -16.19 14.89
N GLU A 130 7.87 -17.35 14.37
CA GLU A 130 7.20 -18.38 15.16
C GLU A 130 8.13 -18.99 16.22
N ILE A 131 9.39 -19.27 15.89
CA ILE A 131 10.37 -19.79 16.85
C ILE A 131 10.58 -18.80 17.99
N GLY A 132 10.79 -17.53 17.67
CA GLY A 132 11.03 -16.50 18.68
C GLY A 132 9.80 -16.15 19.51
N MET A 133 8.59 -16.32 18.95
CA MET A 133 7.31 -16.02 19.60
C MET A 133 6.58 -17.27 20.13
N ALA A 134 7.19 -18.46 20.16
CA ALA A 134 6.51 -19.73 20.40
C ALA A 134 5.70 -19.80 21.71
N ASN A 135 6.14 -19.08 22.75
CA ASN A 135 5.50 -19.05 24.08
C ASN A 135 4.81 -17.72 24.37
N ARG A 136 4.42 -16.99 23.32
CA ARG A 136 3.77 -15.67 23.41
C ARG A 136 2.29 -15.78 23.07
N SER A 137 1.51 -14.86 23.60
CA SER A 137 0.06 -14.90 23.43
C SER A 137 -0.35 -14.84 21.96
N ARG A 138 -1.34 -15.66 21.60
CA ARG A 138 -2.10 -15.59 20.35
C ARG A 138 -3.57 -15.24 20.59
N LEU A 139 -3.90 -14.73 21.78
CA LEU A 139 -5.29 -14.39 22.13
C LEU A 139 -5.73 -13.06 21.52
N GLY A 140 -4.80 -12.22 21.07
CA GLY A 140 -5.06 -10.94 20.41
C GLY A 140 -3.92 -9.96 20.65
N GLY A 141 -3.92 -8.87 19.89
CA GLY A 141 -2.98 -7.77 20.09
C GLY A 141 -1.60 -7.98 19.44
N PRO A 142 -0.62 -7.13 19.80
CA PRO A 142 0.71 -7.17 19.23
C PRO A 142 1.65 -8.11 20.00
N THR A 143 2.42 -8.91 19.26
CA THR A 143 3.66 -9.51 19.73
C THR A 143 4.81 -8.93 18.91
N ILE A 144 5.78 -8.30 19.56
CA ILE A 144 6.91 -7.62 18.93
C ILE A 144 8.19 -8.32 19.36
N MET A 145 8.99 -8.75 18.40
CA MET A 145 10.29 -9.38 18.64
C MET A 145 11.41 -8.60 17.96
N ASP A 146 12.46 -8.30 18.72
CA ASP A 146 13.75 -7.90 18.20
C ASP A 146 14.71 -9.09 18.14
N VAL A 147 14.89 -9.63 16.94
CA VAL A 147 15.77 -10.78 16.68
C VAL A 147 17.23 -10.45 17.02
N ASN A 148 17.66 -9.19 16.89
CA ASN A 148 19.06 -8.83 17.11
C ASN A 148 19.41 -8.78 18.60
N THR A 149 18.50 -8.28 19.45
CA THR A 149 18.73 -8.16 20.90
C THR A 149 18.14 -9.32 21.71
N GLY A 150 17.22 -10.09 21.11
CA GLY A 150 16.54 -11.23 21.74
C GLY A 150 15.34 -10.84 22.59
N PHE A 151 14.85 -9.60 22.51
CA PHE A 151 13.69 -9.18 23.29
C PHE A 151 12.38 -9.47 22.57
N VAL A 152 11.40 -9.98 23.30
CA VAL A 152 10.03 -10.20 22.82
C VAL A 152 9.04 -9.61 23.81
N LYS A 153 8.12 -8.77 23.34
CA LYS A 153 7.05 -8.14 24.14
C LYS A 153 5.67 -8.47 23.56
N ASP A 154 4.71 -8.72 24.44
CA ASP A 154 3.27 -8.64 24.19
C ASP A 154 2.56 -8.18 25.48
N GLY A 155 1.24 -8.37 25.60
CA GLY A 155 0.46 -8.03 26.80
C GLY A 155 0.85 -8.80 28.07
N ASP A 156 1.57 -9.92 27.96
CA ASP A 156 2.10 -10.70 29.10
C ASP A 156 3.48 -10.17 29.56
N GLY A 157 3.98 -9.08 28.98
CA GLY A 157 5.21 -8.40 29.39
C GLY A 157 6.39 -8.61 28.45
N LEU A 158 7.62 -8.35 28.93
CA LEU A 158 8.86 -8.40 28.14
C LEU A 158 9.73 -9.59 28.57
N VAL A 159 10.21 -10.39 27.62
CA VAL A 159 11.14 -11.51 27.88
C VAL A 159 12.36 -11.43 26.97
N ASN A 160 13.46 -12.04 27.41
CA ASN A 160 14.63 -12.28 26.56
C ASN A 160 14.70 -13.77 26.18
N ILE A 161 14.74 -14.05 24.87
CA ILE A 161 14.71 -15.43 24.33
C ILE A 161 16.08 -16.07 24.23
N TYR A 162 17.16 -15.29 24.29
CA TYR A 162 18.53 -15.78 24.23
C TYR A 162 19.07 -16.13 25.61
N GLN A 163 18.72 -15.38 26.65
CA GLN A 163 19.24 -15.59 28.00
C GLN A 163 18.23 -15.12 29.05
N LYS A 164 18.11 -15.86 30.16
CA LYS A 164 17.28 -15.44 31.30
C LYS A 164 17.88 -14.21 31.99
N ASP A 165 19.20 -14.17 32.11
CA ASP A 165 20.00 -13.09 32.68
C ASP A 165 21.44 -13.13 32.11
N ARG A 166 22.28 -12.14 32.45
CA ARG A 166 23.67 -12.05 31.96
C ARG A 166 24.58 -13.20 32.42
N SER A 167 24.25 -13.90 33.50
CA SER A 167 25.03 -15.03 34.02
C SER A 167 24.62 -16.37 33.42
N SER A 168 23.44 -16.44 32.80
CA SER A 168 22.91 -17.65 32.18
C SER A 168 23.57 -17.92 30.82
N PRO A 169 23.83 -19.20 30.47
CA PRO A 169 24.34 -19.55 29.14
C PRO A 169 23.34 -19.13 28.05
N PRO A 170 23.82 -18.69 26.85
CA PRO A 170 22.95 -18.46 25.71
C PRO A 170 22.15 -19.70 25.34
N VAL A 171 20.87 -19.51 25.04
CA VAL A 171 19.97 -20.52 24.50
C VAL A 171 19.96 -20.37 22.98
N PRO A 172 20.46 -21.34 22.22
CA PRO A 172 20.36 -21.32 20.77
C PRO A 172 18.88 -21.27 20.36
N ARG A 173 18.51 -20.28 19.55
CA ARG A 173 17.13 -20.13 19.04
C ARG A 173 17.05 -20.26 17.54
N PHE A 174 17.95 -19.57 16.83
CA PHE A 174 17.93 -19.50 15.38
C PHE A 174 19.21 -20.13 14.81
N THR A 175 19.08 -20.68 13.61
CA THR A 175 20.22 -21.24 12.87
C THR A 175 21.10 -20.13 12.28
N ALA A 176 22.32 -20.49 11.88
CA ALA A 176 23.21 -19.55 11.21
C ALA A 176 22.61 -19.05 9.87
N GLU A 177 21.89 -19.93 9.16
CA GLU A 177 21.20 -19.63 7.91
C GLU A 177 20.06 -18.65 8.13
N GLN A 178 19.27 -18.83 9.20
CA GLN A 178 18.20 -17.90 9.57
C GLN A 178 18.75 -16.51 9.91
N PHE A 179 19.85 -16.43 10.67
CA PHE A 179 20.53 -15.17 10.93
C PHE A 179 21.13 -14.56 9.65
N ALA A 180 21.68 -15.37 8.76
CA ALA A 180 22.21 -14.89 7.48
C ALA A 180 21.10 -14.30 6.59
N LEU A 181 19.94 -14.96 6.50
CA LEU A 181 18.78 -14.45 5.79
C LEU A 181 18.31 -13.12 6.39
N TYR A 182 18.06 -13.07 7.70
CA TYR A 182 17.59 -11.86 8.37
C TYR A 182 18.55 -10.67 8.15
N ARG A 183 19.86 -10.93 8.27
CA ARG A 183 20.92 -9.95 7.97
C ARG A 183 20.87 -9.46 6.52
N SER A 184 20.74 -10.40 5.58
CA SER A 184 20.66 -10.10 4.14
C SER A 184 19.45 -9.24 3.80
N VAL A 185 18.28 -9.56 4.38
CA VAL A 185 17.04 -8.79 4.16
C VAL A 185 17.18 -7.37 4.70
N ILE A 186 17.76 -7.18 5.91
CA ILE A 186 18.04 -5.83 6.46
C ILE A 186 18.90 -5.02 5.48
N GLU A 187 19.99 -5.61 4.99
CA GLU A 187 20.91 -4.91 4.08
C GLU A 187 20.25 -4.60 2.73
N ARG A 188 19.46 -5.52 2.18
CA ARG A 188 18.68 -5.26 0.96
C ARG A 188 17.69 -4.12 1.15
N ILE A 189 17.03 -4.02 2.31
CA ILE A 189 16.11 -2.90 2.62
C ILE A 189 16.91 -1.58 2.63
N ARG A 190 18.08 -1.57 3.27
CA ARG A 190 18.97 -0.40 3.32
C ARG A 190 19.35 0.07 1.92
N LEU A 191 19.79 -0.86 1.07
CA LEU A 191 20.19 -0.57 -0.31
C LEU A 191 19.00 -0.10 -1.16
N ALA A 192 17.82 -0.69 -0.97
CA ALA A 192 16.60 -0.24 -1.64
C ALA A 192 16.24 1.19 -1.24
N LEU A 193 16.37 1.57 0.04
CA LEU A 193 16.17 2.95 0.51
C LEU A 193 17.20 3.92 -0.08
N VAL A 194 18.47 3.53 -0.09
CA VAL A 194 19.57 4.31 -0.68
C VAL A 194 19.30 4.61 -2.15
N GLU A 195 18.92 3.59 -2.91
CA GLU A 195 18.53 3.75 -4.32
C GLU A 195 17.28 4.61 -4.47
N GLU A 196 16.21 4.26 -3.75
CA GLU A 196 14.88 4.87 -3.88
C GLU A 196 14.90 6.37 -3.60
N PHE A 197 15.68 6.80 -2.60
CA PHE A 197 15.80 8.20 -2.20
C PHE A 197 17.09 8.85 -2.66
N GLN A 198 17.94 8.19 -3.47
CA GLN A 198 19.21 8.74 -3.96
C GLN A 198 20.08 9.26 -2.79
N LEU A 199 20.38 8.37 -1.84
CA LEU A 199 21.20 8.67 -0.67
C LEU A 199 22.66 8.36 -0.96
N GLU A 200 23.58 9.12 -0.39
CA GLU A 200 25.01 8.81 -0.44
C GLU A 200 25.36 7.72 0.58
N PHE A 201 24.70 7.75 1.74
CA PHE A 201 24.88 6.80 2.82
C PHE A 201 23.61 6.69 3.65
N LEU A 202 23.49 5.57 4.35
CA LEU A 202 22.39 5.31 5.27
C LEU A 202 22.83 4.23 6.26
N TYR A 203 22.61 4.46 7.55
CA TYR A 203 23.07 3.58 8.62
C TYR A 203 21.90 2.79 9.21
N PHE A 204 22.05 1.47 9.28
CA PHE A 204 21.12 0.63 10.04
C PHE A 204 21.12 1.05 11.51
N THR A 205 19.95 1.12 12.13
CA THR A 205 19.80 1.51 13.53
C THR A 205 18.82 0.61 14.28
N ALA A 206 18.75 0.77 15.59
CA ALA A 206 17.89 0.01 16.48
C ALA A 206 16.74 0.88 17.04
N PRO A 207 15.69 0.24 17.58
CA PRO A 207 15.42 -1.21 17.58
C PRO A 207 15.01 -1.80 16.20
N THR A 208 14.94 -3.13 16.11
CA THR A 208 14.57 -3.88 14.90
C THR A 208 13.40 -4.79 15.24
N PHE A 209 12.36 -4.89 14.40
CA PHE A 209 11.18 -5.67 14.79
C PHE A 209 10.69 -6.63 13.71
N ILE A 210 10.35 -7.85 14.13
CA ILE A 210 9.26 -8.61 13.55
C ILE A 210 8.06 -8.45 14.47
N THR A 211 6.93 -8.00 13.91
CA THR A 211 5.68 -7.81 14.64
C THR A 211 4.61 -8.75 14.10
N ARG A 212 3.97 -9.50 15.01
CA ARG A 212 2.73 -10.24 14.77
C ARG A 212 1.58 -9.47 15.40
N LEU A 213 0.53 -9.19 14.64
CA LEU A 213 -0.73 -8.65 15.15
C LEU A 213 -1.81 -9.72 15.00
N VAL A 214 -2.46 -10.09 16.11
CA VAL A 214 -3.57 -11.06 16.11
C VAL A 214 -4.90 -10.33 16.27
N GLY A 215 -5.82 -10.55 15.34
CA GLY A 215 -7.16 -9.99 15.39
C GLY A 215 -8.11 -10.86 16.20
N ASN A 216 -8.67 -10.30 17.27
CA ASN A 216 -9.71 -10.93 18.08
C ASN A 216 -10.64 -9.85 18.66
N ALA A 217 -11.94 -9.92 18.37
CA ALA A 217 -12.93 -8.94 18.83
C ALA A 217 -13.14 -8.95 20.35
N SER A 218 -12.81 -10.04 21.04
CA SER A 218 -12.92 -10.15 22.50
C SER A 218 -11.63 -9.73 23.24
N TRP A 219 -10.55 -9.46 22.50
CA TRP A 219 -9.31 -8.98 23.09
C TRP A 219 -9.35 -7.47 23.30
N SER A 220 -8.81 -7.00 24.41
CA SER A 220 -8.65 -5.58 24.74
C SER A 220 -7.22 -5.30 25.17
N PRO A 221 -6.66 -4.12 24.82
CA PRO A 221 -5.35 -3.72 25.29
C PRO A 221 -5.34 -3.62 26.82
N THR A 222 -4.23 -4.02 27.43
CA THR A 222 -4.01 -3.91 28.88
C THR A 222 -3.13 -2.71 29.22
N GLU A 223 -2.15 -2.43 28.36
CA GLU A 223 -1.27 -1.27 28.42
C GLU A 223 -1.43 -0.39 27.18
N ILE A 224 -1.01 0.87 27.27
CA ILE A 224 -0.96 1.79 26.11
C ILE A 224 -0.11 1.23 24.97
N HIS A 225 0.92 0.43 25.28
CA HIS A 225 1.79 -0.19 24.29
C HIS A 225 1.12 -1.33 23.50
N ASP A 226 -0.01 -1.85 23.98
CA ASP A 226 -0.82 -2.81 23.26
C ASP A 226 -1.67 -2.11 22.17
N GLU A 227 -1.87 -0.80 22.28
CA GLU A 227 -2.64 0.02 21.34
C GLU A 227 -1.80 0.43 20.12
N TYR A 228 -1.59 -0.52 19.20
CA TYR A 228 -0.74 -0.33 18.02
C TYR A 228 -1.36 0.53 16.89
N TRP A 229 -2.62 0.94 17.02
CA TRP A 229 -3.41 1.50 15.92
C TRP A 229 -3.48 3.03 15.89
N HIS A 230 -2.74 3.70 16.75
CA HIS A 230 -2.73 5.16 16.79
C HIS A 230 -1.90 5.77 15.66
N PRO A 231 -2.36 6.91 15.10
CA PRO A 231 -1.53 7.75 14.25
C PRO A 231 -0.21 8.11 14.91
N HIS A 232 0.90 7.94 14.19
CA HIS A 232 2.22 8.29 14.66
C HIS A 232 3.17 8.69 13.53
N VAL A 233 4.30 9.26 13.95
CA VAL A 233 5.44 9.62 13.11
C VAL A 233 6.65 8.90 13.68
N ASP A 234 7.31 8.08 12.87
CA ASP A 234 8.43 7.24 13.29
C ASP A 234 9.56 8.03 13.94
N LYS A 235 9.90 9.20 13.37
CA LYS A 235 10.92 10.08 13.92
C LYS A 235 10.51 10.74 15.24
N ASP A 236 9.22 10.94 15.49
CA ASP A 236 8.75 11.47 16.78
C ASP A 236 8.78 10.37 17.86
N ASN A 237 8.56 9.11 17.47
CA ASN A 237 8.73 7.95 18.37
C ASN A 237 10.21 7.68 18.68
N THR A 238 11.11 7.85 17.71
CA THR A 238 12.54 7.66 17.90
C THR A 238 13.32 8.64 17.04
N GLN A 239 13.95 9.62 17.69
CA GLN A 239 14.51 10.81 17.04
C GLN A 239 15.53 10.52 15.92
N HIS A 240 16.29 9.43 16.05
CA HIS A 240 17.31 9.04 15.07
C HIS A 240 16.76 8.25 13.87
N TYR A 241 15.45 8.01 13.79
CA TYR A 241 14.84 7.46 12.58
C TYR A 241 14.74 8.54 11.51
N ASP A 242 15.29 8.24 10.34
CA ASP A 242 15.26 9.12 9.16
C ASP A 242 14.54 8.44 8.00
N TYR A 243 14.61 7.12 7.92
CA TYR A 243 13.94 6.29 6.91
C TYR A 243 13.39 5.01 7.52
N SER A 244 12.27 4.57 6.98
CA SER A 244 11.56 3.36 7.40
C SER A 244 11.41 2.40 6.22
N GLY A 245 11.66 1.12 6.46
CA GLY A 245 11.47 0.03 5.50
C GLY A 245 10.72 -1.14 6.13
N LEU A 246 9.55 -1.47 5.58
CA LEU A 246 8.63 -2.45 6.11
C LEU A 246 8.41 -3.56 5.07
N VAL A 247 8.74 -4.80 5.42
CA VAL A 247 8.48 -5.98 4.59
C VAL A 247 7.29 -6.74 5.17
N TYR A 248 6.21 -6.82 4.40
CA TYR A 248 5.02 -7.57 4.80
C TYR A 248 5.22 -9.07 4.59
N LEU A 249 4.80 -9.86 5.57
CA LEU A 249 4.96 -11.32 5.59
C LEU A 249 3.61 -12.05 5.60
N SER A 250 2.51 -11.31 5.43
CA SER A 250 1.14 -11.84 5.40
C SER A 250 0.30 -11.15 4.33
N ASP A 251 -0.65 -11.90 3.76
CA ASP A 251 -1.58 -11.41 2.76
C ASP A 251 -2.89 -10.91 3.35
N TYR A 252 -3.20 -9.64 3.10
CA TYR A 252 -4.50 -9.07 3.40
C TYR A 252 -5.63 -9.78 2.61
N GLY A 253 -6.73 -10.07 3.30
CA GLY A 253 -7.90 -10.76 2.74
C GLY A 253 -7.71 -12.27 2.57
N VAL A 254 -6.53 -12.81 2.90
CA VAL A 254 -6.25 -14.26 2.87
C VAL A 254 -5.91 -14.76 4.27
N GLU A 255 -4.93 -14.14 4.93
CA GLU A 255 -4.45 -14.56 6.26
C GLU A 255 -5.03 -13.72 7.39
N PHE A 256 -5.47 -12.51 7.07
CA PHE A 256 -6.09 -11.60 8.04
C PHE A 256 -7.03 -10.59 7.37
N THR A 257 -7.89 -9.95 8.16
CA THR A 257 -8.73 -8.81 7.75
C THR A 257 -8.54 -7.62 8.70
N GLY A 258 -9.01 -6.42 8.33
CA GLY A 258 -8.60 -5.18 8.98
C GLY A 258 -7.12 -4.88 8.71
N GLY A 259 -6.37 -4.36 9.68
CA GLY A 259 -4.89 -4.36 9.62
C GLY A 259 -4.24 -3.49 8.52
N LEU A 260 -5.02 -2.68 7.81
CA LEU A 260 -4.56 -1.86 6.70
C LEU A 260 -3.58 -0.80 7.18
N PHE A 261 -2.54 -0.53 6.39
CA PHE A 261 -1.66 0.61 6.64
C PHE A 261 -2.20 1.84 5.91
N ALA A 262 -2.29 2.97 6.61
CA ALA A 262 -2.78 4.22 6.05
C ALA A 262 -1.83 5.37 6.37
N PHE A 263 -1.33 6.04 5.33
CA PHE A 263 -0.74 7.37 5.48
C PHE A 263 -1.86 8.42 5.53
N LEU A 264 -1.74 9.35 6.46
CA LEU A 264 -2.73 10.37 6.77
C LEU A 264 -2.24 11.73 6.25
N ASP A 265 -2.61 12.05 5.01
CA ASP A 265 -2.32 13.35 4.42
C ASP A 265 -3.42 14.36 4.77
N LYS A 266 -3.18 15.65 4.50
CA LYS A 266 -4.20 16.69 4.67
C LYS A 266 -5.41 16.42 3.77
N GLY A 267 -6.54 16.04 4.38
CA GLY A 267 -7.82 15.86 3.71
C GLY A 267 -7.97 14.59 2.87
N ARG A 268 -7.00 13.65 2.94
CA ARG A 268 -7.07 12.37 2.21
C ARG A 268 -6.18 11.32 2.89
N GLU A 269 -6.52 10.05 2.70
CA GLU A 269 -5.67 8.93 3.11
C GLU A 269 -5.02 8.27 1.89
N GLN A 270 -3.82 7.72 2.07
CA GLN A 270 -3.26 6.75 1.15
C GLN A 270 -3.15 5.40 1.86
N VAL A 271 -3.88 4.41 1.36
CA VAL A 271 -3.97 3.09 1.97
C VAL A 271 -3.15 2.08 1.18
N VAL A 272 -2.42 1.22 1.89
CA VAL A 272 -1.68 0.11 1.32
C VAL A 272 -2.15 -1.18 1.98
N GLU A 273 -2.68 -2.10 1.18
CA GLU A 273 -2.95 -3.47 1.63
C GLU A 273 -1.62 -4.22 1.81
N PRO A 274 -1.37 -4.84 2.98
CA PRO A 274 -0.23 -5.73 3.15
C PRO A 274 -0.29 -6.92 2.20
N ALA A 275 0.86 -7.25 1.61
CA ALA A 275 1.05 -8.35 0.68
C ALA A 275 2.37 -9.06 1.01
N ARG A 276 2.41 -10.39 1.02
CA ARG A 276 3.65 -11.10 1.31
C ARG A 276 4.76 -10.70 0.34
N GLY A 277 5.94 -10.43 0.89
CA GLY A 277 7.10 -10.01 0.12
C GLY A 277 7.05 -8.58 -0.42
N ARG A 278 6.01 -7.80 -0.10
CA ARG A 278 5.95 -6.37 -0.41
C ARG A 278 6.84 -5.58 0.53
N LEU A 279 7.72 -4.77 -0.03
CA LEU A 279 8.48 -3.75 0.68
C LEU A 279 7.76 -2.41 0.55
N MET A 280 7.55 -1.74 1.67
CA MET A 280 7.13 -0.35 1.75
C MET A 280 8.25 0.48 2.37
N MET A 281 8.55 1.63 1.77
CA MET A 281 9.64 2.52 2.15
C MET A 281 9.14 3.95 2.27
N PHE A 282 9.60 4.70 3.26
CA PHE A 282 9.24 6.12 3.38
C PHE A 282 10.25 6.90 4.22
N THR A 283 10.29 8.22 4.04
CA THR A 283 11.01 9.12 4.96
C THR A 283 10.27 9.19 6.29
N ALA A 284 10.97 9.05 7.40
CA ALA A 284 10.38 8.85 8.74
C ALA A 284 9.80 10.13 9.38
N GLY A 285 9.90 11.27 8.70
CA GLY A 285 9.47 12.57 9.21
C GLY A 285 7.95 12.77 9.21
N LYS A 286 7.52 13.94 9.72
CA LYS A 286 6.10 14.30 9.87
C LYS A 286 5.34 14.37 8.54
N GLU A 287 6.03 14.42 7.41
CA GLU A 287 5.42 14.28 6.08
C GLU A 287 4.76 12.91 5.84
N ASN A 288 5.11 11.90 6.63
CA ASN A 288 4.52 10.56 6.58
C ASN A 288 3.86 10.19 7.92
N LEU A 289 2.96 11.03 8.43
CA LEU A 289 2.02 10.63 9.49
C LEU A 289 1.23 9.40 9.02
N HIS A 290 1.19 8.34 9.82
CA HIS A 290 0.56 7.10 9.42
C HIS A 290 0.00 6.31 10.61
N GLN A 291 -0.82 5.32 10.29
CA GLN A 291 -1.38 4.38 11.27
C GLN A 291 -1.52 2.98 10.67
N VAL A 292 -1.54 1.98 11.53
CA VAL A 292 -2.02 0.64 11.20
C VAL A 292 -3.43 0.51 11.77
N ARG A 293 -4.43 0.19 10.96
CA ARG A 293 -5.78 -0.07 11.47
C ARG A 293 -5.80 -1.38 12.27
N GLN A 294 -6.77 -1.53 13.18
CA GLN A 294 -6.90 -2.76 13.96
C GLN A 294 -7.09 -3.98 13.06
N VAL A 295 -6.38 -5.07 13.36
CA VAL A 295 -6.59 -6.38 12.74
C VAL A 295 -7.89 -6.94 13.31
N ALA A 296 -8.83 -7.29 12.44
CA ALA A 296 -10.14 -7.79 12.85
C ALA A 296 -10.13 -9.31 13.05
N THR A 297 -9.48 -10.04 12.15
CA THR A 297 -9.36 -11.51 12.21
C THR A 297 -8.00 -11.96 11.69
N GLY A 298 -7.53 -13.12 12.15
CA GLY A 298 -6.30 -13.75 11.65
C GLY A 298 -5.03 -13.09 12.16
N GLU A 299 -3.91 -13.32 11.47
CA GLU A 299 -2.59 -12.88 11.88
C GLU A 299 -1.88 -12.08 10.80
N ARG A 300 -1.36 -10.90 11.19
CA ARG A 300 -0.60 -10.01 10.30
C ARG A 300 0.83 -9.91 10.77
N PHE A 301 1.77 -10.36 9.93
CA PHE A 301 3.19 -10.27 10.18
C PHE A 301 3.87 -9.18 9.33
N VAL A 302 4.77 -8.43 9.95
CA VAL A 302 5.62 -7.43 9.27
C VAL A 302 7.01 -7.41 9.90
N MET A 303 8.03 -7.29 9.06
CA MET A 303 9.40 -7.00 9.46
C MET A 303 9.65 -5.50 9.24
N SER A 304 9.85 -4.74 10.31
CA SER A 304 10.03 -3.28 10.29
C SER A 304 11.47 -2.92 10.65
N MET A 305 12.14 -2.22 9.74
CA MET A 305 13.52 -1.76 9.88
C MET A 305 13.59 -0.25 9.72
N TRP A 306 14.41 0.38 10.56
CA TRP A 306 14.67 1.81 10.51
C TRP A 306 16.13 2.10 10.28
N PHE A 307 16.38 3.30 9.75
CA PHE A 307 17.69 3.75 9.38
C PHE A 307 17.91 5.21 9.73
N SER A 308 19.15 5.54 10.03
CA SER A 308 19.58 6.87 10.44
C SER A 308 20.57 7.46 9.44
N CYS A 309 20.51 8.78 9.31
CA CYS A 309 21.53 9.60 8.67
C CYS A 309 22.71 9.90 9.60
N ASP A 310 22.59 9.67 10.92
CA ASP A 310 23.65 9.91 11.88
C ASP A 310 24.48 8.64 12.10
N ALA A 311 25.75 8.66 11.66
CA ALA A 311 26.68 7.53 11.82
C ALA A 311 26.85 7.11 13.29
N ARG A 312 26.69 8.04 14.24
CA ARG A 312 26.78 7.76 15.68
C ARG A 312 25.63 6.91 16.20
N LYS A 313 24.58 6.75 15.39
CA LYS A 313 23.37 5.95 15.67
C LYS A 313 23.40 4.61 14.94
N GLN A 314 24.49 4.31 14.24
CA GLN A 314 24.65 3.03 13.58
C GLN A 314 24.60 1.89 14.60
N PHE A 315 23.69 0.96 14.40
CA PHE A 315 23.54 -0.24 15.19
C PHE A 315 24.27 -1.41 14.53
N ARG A 316 24.94 -2.24 15.33
CA ARG A 316 25.63 -3.42 14.82
C ARG A 316 24.62 -4.56 14.67
N ASN A 317 24.69 -5.25 13.54
CA ASN A 317 23.89 -6.42 13.29
C ASN A 317 24.56 -7.66 13.92
N PHE A 318 24.43 -7.82 15.24
CA PHE A 318 25.10 -8.87 16.02
C PHE A 318 24.64 -10.24 15.56
N LEU A 319 23.33 -10.53 15.65
CA LEU A 319 22.69 -11.79 15.26
C LEU A 319 23.56 -13.01 15.61
N ASP A 320 23.98 -13.04 16.87
CA ASP A 320 24.90 -14.02 17.44
C ASP A 320 24.23 -14.86 18.56
N GLY A 321 22.92 -14.68 18.73
CA GLY A 321 22.12 -15.40 19.73
C GLY A 321 22.44 -14.99 21.18
N LYS A 322 22.93 -13.77 21.42
CA LYS A 322 23.25 -13.26 22.76
C LYS A 322 22.42 -12.04 23.11
N MET A 323 22.24 -11.79 24.42
CA MET A 323 21.59 -10.57 24.87
C MET A 323 22.52 -9.36 24.68
N HIS A 324 22.03 -8.35 23.95
CA HIS A 324 22.71 -7.06 23.78
C HIS A 324 21.85 -5.92 24.33
N GLN A 325 22.42 -5.06 25.18
CA GLN A 325 21.72 -3.93 25.82
C GLN A 325 22.31 -2.55 25.46
N HIS A 326 23.45 -2.50 24.77
CA HIS A 326 24.17 -1.26 24.50
C HIS A 326 24.10 -0.87 23.01
N PHE A 327 23.58 0.33 22.74
CA PHE A 327 23.34 0.90 21.41
C PHE A 327 24.57 1.59 20.80
N LYS A 328 25.76 0.99 21.03
CA LYS A 328 27.11 1.31 20.55
C LYS A 328 27.87 2.50 21.21
N ARG A 329 29.15 2.25 21.50
CA ARG A 329 30.32 3.06 21.10
C ARG A 329 31.48 2.06 20.94
N ASP A 330 31.99 1.91 19.71
CA ASP A 330 33.42 1.54 19.61
C ASP A 330 34.16 2.82 20.03
N GLU A 331 35.14 2.68 20.92
CA GLU A 331 35.97 3.77 21.45
C GLU A 331 36.67 4.59 20.36
#